data_AF-A0A6L3F857-F1
#
_entry.id   AF-A0A6L3F857-F1
#
_cell.length_a   1.000
_cell.length_b   1.000
_cell.length_c   1.000
_cell.angle_alpha   90.00
_cell.angle_beta   90.00
_cell.angle_gamma   90.00
#
_symmetry.space_group_name_H-M   'P 1'
#
loop_
_entity.id
_entity.type
_entity.pdbx_description
1 polymer ?
#
loop_
_entity_poly.entity_id
_entity_poly.type
_entity_poly.pdbx_seq_one_letter_code
_entity_poly.pdbx_strand_id
1 'polypeptide(L)'
;MAKIIKPGISAEAALAADVKVQNIVAGILEDIRTRGDEAVRELSIKFDKWDPPSFKLTDEQIQEVVASVDPQTIEDLKFAQAQIRNFAQHQKDALQDIEVETLPGVILGHKNLPVNSLGCYIPG
;
A
#
# COMPACT_ATOMS: atom_id res chain seq x y z
N MET A 1 -43.01 5.20 -17.09
CA MET A 1 -42.21 6.07 -16.21
C MET A 1 -41.33 5.19 -15.34
N ALA A 2 -40.03 5.46 -15.27
CA ALA A 2 -39.11 4.66 -14.46
C ALA A 2 -39.30 5.00 -12.96
N LYS A 3 -39.56 3.97 -12.13
CA LYS A 3 -39.63 4.11 -10.67
C LYS A 3 -38.21 4.02 -10.11
N ILE A 4 -37.67 5.13 -9.63
CA ILE A 4 -36.36 5.16 -8.98
C ILE A 4 -36.53 4.68 -7.53
N ILE A 5 -35.93 3.55 -7.19
CA ILE A 5 -36.05 2.90 -5.87
C ILE A 5 -34.99 3.42 -4.89
N LYS A 6 -33.84 3.89 -5.40
CA LYS A 6 -32.77 4.51 -4.62
C LYS A 6 -32.11 5.62 -5.45
N PRO A 7 -32.43 6.90 -5.23
CA PRO A 7 -31.71 7.98 -5.88
C PRO A 7 -30.25 7.99 -5.38
N GLY A 8 -29.31 8.32 -6.26
CA GLY A 8 -27.94 8.61 -5.86
C GLY A 8 -27.90 9.84 -4.95
N ILE A 9 -26.83 9.99 -4.17
CA ILE A 9 -26.59 11.24 -3.44
C ILE A 9 -26.42 12.40 -4.42
N SER A 10 -26.86 13.60 -4.04
CA SER A 10 -26.67 14.78 -4.90
C SER A 10 -25.18 15.12 -5.01
N ALA A 11 -24.80 15.85 -6.06
CA ALA A 11 -23.43 16.31 -6.25
C ALA A 11 -22.95 17.17 -5.08
N GLU A 12 -23.84 18.00 -4.52
CA GLU A 12 -23.57 18.85 -3.36
C GLU A 12 -23.35 18.00 -2.09
N ALA A 13 -24.16 16.95 -1.90
CA ALA A 13 -24.02 16.04 -0.77
C ALA A 13 -22.73 15.21 -0.86
N ALA A 14 -22.34 14.77 -2.06
CA ALA A 14 -21.07 14.10 -2.31
C ALA A 14 -19.88 15.02 -2.01
N LEU A 15 -19.91 16.25 -2.54
CA LEU A 15 -18.85 17.23 -2.31
C LEU A 15 -18.69 17.58 -0.83
N ALA A 16 -19.80 17.78 -0.11
CA ALA A 16 -19.78 18.06 1.32
C ALA A 16 -19.19 16.88 2.12
N ALA A 17 -19.49 15.64 1.74
CA ALA A 17 -18.90 14.45 2.36
C ALA A 17 -17.39 14.37 2.10
N ASP A 18 -16.96 14.62 0.87
CA ASP A 18 -15.54 14.61 0.50
C ASP A 18 -14.74 15.65 1.27
N VAL A 19 -15.22 16.90 1.35
CA VAL A 19 -14.57 17.97 2.14
C VAL A 19 -14.45 17.56 3.62
N LYS A 20 -15.49 16.94 4.18
CA LYS A 20 -15.45 16.45 5.55
C LYS A 20 -14.39 15.35 5.74
N VAL A 21 -14.30 14.39 4.82
CA VAL A 21 -13.29 13.33 4.86
C VAL A 21 -11.89 13.91 4.74
N GLN A 22 -11.66 14.83 3.79
CA GLN A 22 -10.36 15.50 3.62
C GLN A 22 -9.90 16.19 4.89
N ASN A 23 -10.77 16.95 5.55
CA ASN A 23 -10.43 17.64 6.80
C ASN A 23 -10.05 16.66 7.92
N ILE A 24 -10.78 15.55 8.04
CA ILE A 24 -10.47 14.50 9.04
C ILE A 24 -9.12 13.85 8.75
N VAL A 25 -8.87 13.46 7.50
CA VAL A 25 -7.62 12.82 7.08
C VAL A 25 -6.44 13.78 7.26
N ALA A 26 -6.61 15.05 6.90
CA ALA A 26 -5.57 16.07 7.09
C ALA A 26 -5.20 16.23 8.57
N GLY A 27 -6.18 16.25 9.47
CA GLY A 27 -5.94 16.28 10.91
C GLY A 27 -5.17 15.05 11.40
N ILE A 28 -5.58 13.85 10.99
CA ILE A 28 -4.89 12.60 11.34
C ILE A 28 -3.43 12.60 10.86
N LEU A 29 -3.18 13.03 9.63
CA LEU A 29 -1.83 13.08 9.08
C LEU A 29 -0.94 14.08 9.83
N GLU A 30 -1.50 15.21 10.27
CA GLU A 30 -0.76 16.18 11.07
C GLU A 30 -0.43 15.64 12.47
N ASP A 31 -1.39 14.97 13.11
CA ASP A 31 -1.16 14.33 14.40
C ASP A 31 -0.06 13.25 14.31
N ILE A 32 -0.09 12.42 13.26
CA ILE A 32 0.94 11.39 13.04
C ILE A 32 2.30 12.03 12.74
N ARG A 33 2.35 13.10 11.94
CA ARG A 33 3.60 13.80 11.64
C ARG A 33 4.24 14.40 12.90
N THR A 34 3.43 14.91 13.82
CA THR A 34 3.90 15.60 15.03
C THR A 34 4.18 14.68 16.21
N ARG A 35 3.34 13.64 16.41
CA ARG A 35 3.39 12.75 17.57
C ARG A 35 3.81 11.31 17.26
N GLY A 36 3.89 10.94 15.98
CA GLY A 36 4.32 9.62 15.54
C GLY A 36 3.41 8.50 16.06
N ASP A 37 4.03 7.46 16.63
CA ASP A 37 3.35 6.22 17.05
C ASP A 37 2.30 6.43 18.15
N GLU A 38 2.40 7.51 18.94
CA GLU A 38 1.38 7.85 19.94
C GLU A 38 0.02 8.12 19.28
N ALA A 39 0.00 8.93 18.22
CA ALA A 39 -1.22 9.22 17.46
C ALA A 39 -1.76 7.95 16.77
N VAL A 40 -0.88 7.11 16.23
CA VAL A 40 -1.27 5.82 15.63
C VAL A 40 -1.94 4.91 16.67
N ARG A 41 -1.38 4.83 17.88
CA ARG A 41 -1.92 4.03 18.97
C ARG A 41 -3.30 4.49 19.44
N GLU A 42 -3.49 5.80 19.60
CA GLU A 42 -4.80 6.37 19.91
C GLU A 42 -5.86 6.00 18.87
N LEU A 43 -5.49 6.06 17.57
CA LEU A 43 -6.39 5.69 16.48
C LEU A 43 -6.71 4.19 16.50
N SER A 44 -5.72 3.33 16.74
CA SER A 44 -5.93 1.88 16.83
C SER A 44 -6.83 1.49 18.02
N ILE A 45 -6.63 2.11 19.19
CA ILE A 45 -7.53 1.93 20.34
C ILE A 45 -8.94 2.44 20.01
N LYS A 46 -9.05 3.57 19.33
CA LYS A 46 -10.34 4.19 19.02
C LYS A 46 -11.15 3.35 18.03
N PHE A 47 -10.54 2.94 16.92
CA PHE A 47 -11.24 2.32 15.79
C PHE A 47 -11.21 0.79 15.84
N ASP A 48 -10.08 0.19 16.21
CA ASP A 48 -9.87 -1.26 16.15
C ASP A 48 -10.01 -1.94 17.53
N LYS A 49 -10.06 -1.14 18.61
CA LYS A 49 -10.01 -1.63 20.00
C LYS A 49 -8.78 -2.49 20.27
N TRP A 50 -7.67 -2.15 19.62
CA TRP A 50 -6.42 -2.91 19.64
C TRP A 50 -5.26 -2.05 20.17
N ASP A 51 -4.51 -2.60 21.14
CA ASP A 51 -3.43 -1.90 21.84
C ASP A 51 -2.25 -2.86 22.14
N PRO A 52 -1.56 -3.37 21.11
CA PRO A 52 -0.48 -4.33 21.32
C PRO A 52 0.76 -3.62 21.88
N PRO A 53 1.62 -4.29 22.66
CA PRO A 53 2.88 -3.70 23.12
C PRO A 53 3.76 -3.18 21.97
N SER A 54 3.69 -3.83 20.80
CA SER A 54 4.36 -3.43 19.56
C SER A 54 3.44 -3.69 18.37
N PHE A 55 3.39 -2.75 17.41
CA PHE A 55 2.72 -2.96 16.12
C PHE A 55 3.53 -3.86 15.18
N LYS A 56 4.85 -3.92 15.37
CA LYS A 56 5.73 -4.80 14.60
C LYS A 56 5.72 -6.18 15.23
N LEU A 57 5.33 -7.19 14.46
CA LEU A 57 5.45 -8.59 14.83
C LEU A 57 6.92 -9.00 14.96
N THR A 58 7.22 -9.85 15.94
CA THR A 58 8.53 -10.50 16.06
C THR A 58 8.64 -11.67 15.08
N ASP A 59 9.87 -12.12 14.82
CA ASP A 59 10.10 -13.26 13.92
C ASP A 59 9.43 -14.53 14.48
N GLU A 60 9.43 -14.71 15.80
CA GLU A 60 8.75 -15.83 16.46
C GLU A 60 7.23 -15.79 16.24
N GLN A 61 6.61 -14.62 16.41
CA GLN A 61 5.17 -14.44 16.15
C GLN A 61 4.84 -14.73 14.69
N ILE A 62 5.71 -14.32 13.76
CA ILE A 62 5.54 -14.62 12.32
C ILE A 62 5.63 -16.13 12.09
N GLN A 63 6.62 -16.82 12.67
CA GLN A 63 6.75 -18.29 12.51
C GLN A 63 5.55 -19.03 13.10
N GLU A 64 5.03 -18.58 14.26
CA GLU A 64 3.84 -19.16 14.88
C GLU A 64 2.60 -19.00 13.97
N VAL A 65 2.38 -17.81 13.41
CA VAL A 65 1.28 -17.57 12.46
C VAL A 65 1.45 -18.44 11.22
N VAL A 66 2.65 -18.48 10.62
CA VAL A 66 2.93 -19.31 9.43
C VAL A 66 2.69 -20.79 9.73
N ALA A 67 3.07 -21.28 10.91
CA ALA A 67 2.86 -22.68 11.33
C ALA A 67 1.38 -23.02 11.57
N SER A 68 0.52 -22.03 11.80
CA SER A 68 -0.93 -22.23 11.95
C SER A 68 -1.70 -22.27 10.62
N VAL A 69 -1.05 -21.88 9.51
CA VAL A 69 -1.66 -21.93 8.17
C VAL A 69 -1.63 -23.35 7.64
N ASP A 70 -2.72 -23.75 6.98
CA ASP A 70 -2.84 -25.04 6.32
C ASP A 70 -1.69 -25.27 5.30
N PRO A 71 -1.05 -26.46 5.29
CA PRO A 71 0.07 -26.74 4.39
C PRO A 71 -0.25 -26.55 2.90
N GLN A 72 -1.46 -26.92 2.44
CA GLN A 72 -1.86 -26.74 1.04
C GLN A 72 -1.94 -25.25 0.71
N THR A 73 -2.49 -24.44 1.60
CA THR A 73 -2.53 -22.97 1.42
C THR A 73 -1.13 -22.38 1.27
N ILE A 74 -0.17 -22.85 2.06
CA ILE A 74 1.24 -22.43 1.94
C ILE A 74 1.83 -22.84 0.58
N GLU A 75 1.55 -24.05 0.10
CA GLU A 75 1.99 -24.51 -1.21
C GLU A 75 1.42 -23.66 -2.35
N ASP A 76 0.12 -23.37 -2.31
CA ASP A 76 -0.57 -22.56 -3.31
C ASP A 76 -0.02 -21.12 -3.34
N LEU A 77 0.22 -20.52 -2.18
CA LEU A 77 0.83 -19.20 -2.07
C LEU A 77 2.25 -19.17 -2.63
N LYS A 78 3.06 -20.22 -2.36
CA LYS A 78 4.41 -20.34 -2.91
C LYS A 78 4.38 -20.49 -4.43
N PHE A 79 3.46 -21.28 -4.96
CA PHE A 79 3.28 -21.43 -6.40
C PHE A 79 2.91 -20.09 -7.05
N ALA A 80 1.90 -19.40 -6.52
CA ALA A 80 1.48 -18.09 -7.03
C ALA A 80 2.63 -17.06 -6.98
N GLN A 81 3.36 -17.00 -5.86
CA GLN A 81 4.51 -16.12 -5.70
C GLN A 81 5.60 -16.43 -6.75
N ALA A 82 5.87 -17.71 -7.03
CA ALA A 82 6.86 -18.10 -8.02
C ALA A 82 6.47 -17.64 -9.43
N GLN A 83 5.19 -17.79 -9.81
CA GLN A 83 4.71 -17.33 -11.12
C GLN A 83 4.76 -15.80 -11.26
N ILE A 84 4.34 -15.06 -10.22
CA ILE A 84 4.40 -13.60 -10.19
C ILE A 84 5.86 -13.13 -10.33
N ARG A 85 6.76 -13.71 -9.54
CA ARG A 85 8.19 -13.37 -9.57
C ARG A 85 8.81 -13.67 -10.93
N ASN A 86 8.47 -14.79 -11.54
CA ASN A 86 8.97 -15.18 -12.85
C ASN A 86 8.66 -14.09 -13.91
N PHE A 87 7.39 -13.68 -14.02
CA PHE A 87 7.03 -12.65 -14.99
C PHE A 87 7.59 -11.26 -14.62
N ALA A 88 7.57 -10.88 -13.34
CA ALA A 88 8.16 -9.62 -12.89
C ALA A 88 9.67 -9.54 -13.18
N GLN A 89 10.38 -10.67 -13.12
CA GLN A 89 11.80 -10.73 -13.49
C GLN A 89 12.00 -10.44 -14.97
N HIS A 90 11.19 -11.04 -15.86
CA HIS A 90 11.24 -10.72 -17.29
C HIS A 90 10.95 -9.24 -17.59
N GLN A 91 9.99 -8.63 -16.87
CA GLN A 91 9.72 -7.20 -17.00
C GLN A 91 10.92 -6.36 -16.55
N LYS A 92 11.54 -6.72 -15.42
CA LYS A 92 12.72 -6.04 -14.91
C LYS A 92 13.90 -6.17 -15.86
N ASP A 93 14.15 -7.34 -16.43
CA ASP A 93 15.26 -7.57 -17.36
C ASP A 93 15.07 -6.82 -18.68
N ALA A 94 13.83 -6.49 -19.05
CA ALA A 94 13.53 -5.64 -20.19
C ALA A 94 13.75 -4.13 -19.91
N LEU A 95 13.85 -3.72 -18.64
CA LEU A 95 14.19 -2.33 -18.28
C LEU A 95 15.68 -2.10 -18.45
N GLN A 96 16.04 -1.45 -19.56
CA GLN A 96 17.42 -1.10 -19.87
C GLN A 96 17.61 0.41 -19.78
N ASP A 97 18.72 0.82 -19.19
CA ASP A 97 19.20 2.19 -19.29
C ASP A 97 19.55 2.48 -20.76
N ILE A 98 19.43 3.74 -21.16
CA ILE A 98 19.74 4.18 -22.52
C ILE A 98 20.77 5.28 -22.39
N GLU A 99 21.84 5.18 -23.16
CA GLU A 99 22.82 6.22 -23.35
C GLU A 99 23.24 6.22 -24.82
N VAL A 100 23.06 7.35 -25.49
CA VAL A 100 23.31 7.50 -26.93
C VAL A 100 23.97 8.85 -27.19
N GLU A 101 25.10 8.83 -27.90
CA GLU A 101 25.69 10.03 -28.46
C GLU A 101 24.94 10.40 -29.75
N THR A 102 24.16 11.47 -29.70
CA THR A 102 23.30 11.89 -30.83
C THR A 102 23.99 12.84 -31.80
N LEU A 103 24.97 13.58 -31.29
CA LEU A 103 25.92 14.44 -32.02
C LEU A 103 27.27 14.33 -31.33
N PRO A 104 28.40 14.62 -32.00
CA PRO A 104 29.72 14.58 -31.37
C PRO A 104 29.76 15.42 -30.07
N GLY A 105 30.02 14.75 -28.94
CA GLY A 105 30.05 15.32 -27.59
C GLY A 105 28.69 15.47 -26.89
N VAL A 106 27.57 15.05 -27.50
CA VAL A 106 26.22 15.18 -26.93
C VAL A 106 25.61 13.81 -26.64
N ILE A 107 25.64 13.44 -25.37
CA ILE A 107 25.11 12.17 -24.85
C ILE A 107 23.73 12.40 -24.23
N LEU A 108 22.72 11.68 -24.71
CA LEU A 108 21.36 11.68 -24.20
C LEU A 108 20.97 10.29 -23.71
N GLY A 109 20.08 10.21 -22.74
CA GLY A 109 19.75 8.92 -22.14
C GLY A 109 18.71 8.98 -21.03
N HIS A 110 18.37 7.80 -20.51
CA HIS A 110 17.59 7.65 -19.28
C HIS A 110 18.21 6.58 -18.37
N LYS A 111 17.82 6.60 -17.10
CA LYS A 111 18.24 5.62 -16.11
C LYS A 111 17.05 5.13 -15.29
N ASN A 112 16.97 3.83 -15.10
CA ASN A 112 15.97 3.18 -14.26
C ASN A 112 16.53 3.08 -12.83
N LEU A 113 15.92 3.80 -11.88
CA LEU A 113 16.33 3.78 -10.48
C LEU A 113 15.24 3.16 -9.60
N PRO A 114 15.57 2.21 -8.71
CA PRO A 114 14.59 1.69 -7.77
C PRO A 114 14.25 2.73 -6.70
N VAL A 115 13.03 2.64 -6.16
CA VAL A 115 12.67 3.37 -4.94
C VAL A 115 13.40 2.79 -3.74
N ASN A 116 13.81 3.64 -2.79
CA ASN A 116 14.55 3.22 -1.59
C ASN A 116 13.68 2.49 -0.56
N SER A 117 12.38 2.82 -0.53
CA SER A 117 11.41 2.24 0.40
C SER A 117 10.02 2.20 -0.23
N LEU A 118 9.23 1.22 0.20
CA LEU A 118 7.83 1.05 -0.19
C LEU A 118 7.01 0.60 1.02
N GLY A 119 5.75 1.01 1.07
CA GLY A 119 4.76 0.53 2.03
C GLY A 119 3.64 -0.19 1.30
N CYS A 120 3.16 -1.31 1.86
CA CYS A 120 2.01 -2.04 1.34
C CYS A 120 0.92 -2.06 2.42
N TYR A 121 -0.27 -1.57 2.07
CA TYR A 121 -1.44 -1.61 2.95
C TYR A 121 -2.35 -2.76 2.52
N ILE A 122 -2.62 -3.66 3.45
CA ILE A 122 -3.56 -4.76 3.29
C ILE A 122 -4.73 -4.49 4.26
N PRO A 123 -5.97 -4.29 3.78
CA PRO A 123 -7.13 -4.21 4.64
C PRO A 123 -7.30 -5.49 5.47
N GLY A 124 -7.65 -5.32 6.75
CA GLY A 124 -8.02 -6.42 7.64
C GLY A 124 -9.41 -6.98 7.41
#